data_AF-A0A4R7RRA3-F1
#
_entry.id   AF-A0A4R7RRA3-F1
#
_cell.length_a   1.000
_cell.length_b   1.000
_cell.length_c   1.000
_cell.angle_alpha   90.00
_cell.angle_beta   90.00
_cell.angle_gamma   90.00
#
_symmetry.space_group_name_H-M   'P 1'
#
loop_
_entity.id
_entity.type
_entity.pdbx_description
1 polymer ?
#
loop_
_entity_poly.entity_id
_entity_poly.type
_entity_poly.pdbx_seq_one_letter_code
_entity_poly.pdbx_strand_id
1 'polypeptide(L)'
;MNFDSVHPGLRPMVDAIHRDQIMRARKMTPEERFAEAMDLIDFSYEVMESGIRNDHPDATDEEVTQILRKKLSRLRYRDDYGIFFPPRKVL
;
A
#
# COMPACT_ATOMS: atom_id res chain seq x y z
N MET A 1 -4.69 -5.50 7.76
CA MET A 1 -5.99 -6.07 7.35
C MET A 1 -6.75 -6.34 8.63
N ASN A 2 -7.97 -5.81 8.80
CA ASN A 2 -8.80 -6.19 9.94
C ASN A 2 -9.43 -7.55 9.60
N PHE A 3 -8.96 -8.62 10.25
CA PHE A 3 -9.43 -9.99 9.96
C PHE A 3 -10.79 -10.30 10.60
N ASP A 4 -11.30 -9.41 11.47
CA ASP A 4 -12.59 -9.58 12.14
C ASP A 4 -13.79 -9.42 11.18
N SER A 5 -13.58 -8.84 10.00
CA SER A 5 -14.62 -8.66 8.97
C SER A 5 -14.68 -9.79 7.93
N VAL A 6 -13.83 -10.82 8.03
CA VAL A 6 -13.82 -11.96 7.10
C VAL A 6 -14.95 -12.93 7.43
N HIS A 7 -15.80 -13.24 6.44
CA HIS A 7 -16.88 -14.21 6.59
C HIS A 7 -16.34 -15.56 7.13
N PRO A 8 -16.93 -16.16 8.17
CA PRO A 8 -16.38 -17.35 8.83
C PRO A 8 -16.03 -18.52 7.90
N GLY A 9 -16.87 -18.76 6.87
CA GLY A 9 -16.63 -19.80 5.88
C GLY A 9 -15.42 -19.58 4.96
N LEU A 10 -14.88 -18.36 4.88
CA LEU A 10 -13.70 -18.03 4.06
C LEU A 10 -12.40 -18.02 4.88
N ARG A 11 -12.49 -18.07 6.22
CA ARG A 11 -11.32 -18.01 7.11
C ARG A 11 -10.25 -19.06 6.76
N PRO A 12 -10.57 -20.34 6.53
CA PRO A 12 -9.54 -21.33 6.19
C PRO A 12 -8.76 -20.99 4.91
N MET A 13 -9.45 -20.42 3.90
CA MET A 13 -8.83 -19.98 2.65
C MET A 13 -7.96 -18.74 2.88
N VAL A 14 -8.45 -17.75 3.61
CA VAL A 14 -7.69 -16.52 3.93
C VAL A 14 -6.44 -16.86 4.74
N ASP A 15 -6.54 -17.74 5.72
CA ASP A 15 -5.41 -18.19 6.53
C ASP A 15 -4.37 -18.93 5.68
N ALA A 16 -4.82 -19.77 4.74
CA ALA A 16 -3.94 -20.47 3.82
C ALA A 16 -3.16 -19.48 2.93
N ILE A 17 -3.86 -18.51 2.32
CA ILE A 17 -3.23 -17.46 1.51
C ILE A 17 -2.23 -16.67 2.34
N HIS A 18 -2.61 -16.28 3.56
CA HIS A 18 -1.74 -15.49 4.44
C HIS A 18 -0.48 -16.26 4.85
N ARG A 19 -0.63 -17.54 5.20
CA ARG A 19 0.51 -18.42 5.50
C ARG A 19 1.45 -18.51 4.30
N ASP A 20 0.92 -18.70 3.10
CA ASP A 20 1.74 -18.85 1.90
C ASP A 20 2.49 -17.55 1.57
N GLN A 21 1.86 -16.39 1.77
CA GLN A 21 2.52 -15.07 1.68
C GLN A 21 3.68 -14.95 2.67
N ILE A 22 3.50 -15.33 3.94
CA ILE A 22 4.57 -15.30 4.94
C ILE A 22 5.71 -16.23 4.54
N MET A 23 5.40 -17.44 4.07
CA MET A 23 6.42 -18.41 3.68
C MET A 23 7.21 -17.97 2.46
N ARG A 24 6.57 -17.27 1.51
CA ARG A 24 7.27 -16.61 0.39
C ARG A 24 8.20 -15.51 0.89
N ALA A 25 7.69 -14.59 1.71
CA ALA A 25 8.46 -13.46 2.23
C ALA A 25 9.68 -13.89 3.08
N ARG A 26 9.57 -15.01 3.81
CA ARG A 26 10.68 -15.59 4.59
C ARG A 26 11.79 -16.19 3.74
N LYS A 27 11.51 -16.60 2.51
CA LYS A 27 12.49 -17.18 1.59
C LYS A 27 13.25 -16.13 0.78
N MET A 28 12.73 -14.90 0.73
CA MET A 28 13.32 -13.81 -0.04
C MET A 28 14.58 -13.26 0.61
N THR A 29 15.57 -12.94 -0.22
CA THR A 29 16.70 -12.11 0.20
C THR A 29 16.26 -10.67 0.48
N PRO A 30 17.09 -9.84 1.15
CA PRO A 30 16.81 -8.42 1.31
C PRO A 30 16.59 -7.69 -0.02
N GLU A 31 17.35 -8.02 -1.06
CA GLU A 31 17.27 -7.40 -2.39
C GLU A 31 15.96 -7.77 -3.09
N GLU A 32 15.57 -9.05 -3.05
CA GLU A 32 14.29 -9.51 -3.61
C GLU A 32 13.11 -8.85 -2.90
N ARG A 33 13.18 -8.72 -1.57
CA ARG A 33 12.16 -8.03 -0.79
C ARG A 33 12.07 -6.55 -1.14
N PHE A 34 13.22 -5.90 -1.39
CA PHE A 34 13.25 -4.51 -1.80
C PHE A 34 12.65 -4.33 -3.20
N ALA A 35 12.97 -5.22 -4.15
CA ALA A 35 12.37 -5.21 -5.47
C ALA A 35 10.85 -5.35 -5.42
N GLU A 36 10.34 -6.32 -4.66
CA GLU A 36 8.88 -6.51 -4.50
C GLU A 36 8.21 -5.31 -3.81
N ALA A 37 8.92 -4.63 -2.90
CA ALA A 37 8.43 -3.40 -2.30
C ALA A 37 8.31 -2.26 -3.33
N MET A 38 9.26 -2.15 -4.26
CA MET A 38 9.20 -1.17 -5.35
C MET A 38 8.03 -1.47 -6.30
N ASP A 39 7.85 -2.73 -6.70
CA ASP A 39 6.72 -3.15 -7.54
C ASP A 39 5.37 -2.84 -6.86
N LEU A 40 5.27 -3.09 -5.55
CA LEU A 40 4.07 -2.79 -4.78
C LEU A 40 3.81 -1.28 -4.69
N ILE A 41 4.86 -0.46 -4.59
CA ILE A 41 4.73 0.99 -4.60
C ILE A 41 4.15 1.45 -5.94
N ASP A 42 4.71 1.00 -7.06
CA ASP A 42 4.25 1.39 -8.40
C ASP A 42 2.77 0.99 -8.61
N PHE A 43 2.43 -0.26 -8.31
CA PHE A 43 1.05 -0.73 -8.36
C PHE A 43 0.10 0.11 -7.48
N SER A 44 0.53 0.45 -6.27
CA SER A 44 -0.29 1.27 -5.36
C SER A 44 -0.55 2.66 -5.93
N TYR A 45 0.46 3.26 -6.59
CA TYR A 45 0.31 4.55 -7.25
C TYR A 45 -0.70 4.47 -8.40
N GLU A 46 -0.61 3.45 -9.25
CA GLU A 46 -1.56 3.24 -10.36
C GLU A 46 -3.01 3.09 -9.88
N VAL A 47 -3.23 2.30 -8.82
CA VAL A 47 -4.57 2.13 -8.24
C VAL A 47 -5.11 3.46 -7.69
N MET A 48 -4.28 4.22 -6.98
CA MET A 48 -4.68 5.52 -6.44
C MET A 48 -4.97 6.54 -7.56
N GLU A 49 -4.14 6.55 -8.60
CA GLU A 49 -4.33 7.40 -9.77
C GLU A 49 -5.64 7.07 -10.49
N SER A 50 -5.91 5.77 -10.73
CA SER A 50 -7.15 5.30 -11.33
C SER A 50 -8.38 5.74 -10.52
N GLY A 51 -8.32 5.61 -9.19
CA GLY A 51 -9.37 6.11 -8.31
C GLY A 51 -9.58 7.63 -8.43
N ILE A 52 -8.50 8.41 -8.52
CA ILE A 52 -8.58 9.87 -8.71
C ILE A 52 -9.21 10.21 -10.06
N ARG A 53 -8.80 9.54 -11.15
CA ARG A 53 -9.39 9.74 -12.48
C ARG A 53 -10.87 9.40 -12.50
N ASN A 54 -11.28 8.34 -11.80
CA ASN A 54 -12.68 7.99 -11.66
C ASN A 54 -13.49 9.07 -10.90
N ASP A 55 -12.92 9.64 -9.83
CA ASP A 55 -13.55 10.71 -9.05
C ASP A 55 -13.54 12.07 -9.78
N HIS A 56 -12.60 12.26 -10.71
CA HIS A 56 -12.35 13.52 -11.44
C HIS A 56 -12.14 13.24 -12.95
N PRO A 57 -13.20 12.89 -13.70
CA PRO A 57 -13.07 12.45 -15.08
C PRO A 57 -12.53 13.52 -16.05
N ASP A 58 -12.72 14.80 -15.73
CA ASP A 58 -12.26 15.93 -16.56
C ASP A 58 -10.87 16.46 -16.16
N ALA A 59 -10.23 15.87 -15.14
CA ALA A 59 -8.92 16.31 -14.69
C ALA A 59 -7.82 15.93 -15.69
N THR A 60 -6.91 16.87 -15.92
CA THR A 60 -5.67 16.63 -16.66
C THR A 60 -4.71 15.74 -15.87
N ASP A 61 -3.74 15.13 -16.55
CA ASP A 61 -2.73 14.27 -15.91
C ASP A 61 -1.93 15.02 -14.82
N GLU A 62 -1.66 16.32 -15.03
CA GLU A 62 -1.00 17.16 -14.05
C GLU A 62 -1.89 17.37 -12.81
N GLU A 63 -3.18 17.66 -13.00
CA GLU A 63 -4.12 17.82 -11.88
C GLU A 63 -4.29 16.52 -11.08
N VAL A 64 -4.40 15.39 -11.76
CA VAL A 64 -4.43 14.06 -11.14
C VAL A 64 -3.17 13.83 -10.29
N THR A 65 -1.99 14.15 -10.84
CA THR A 65 -0.71 14.06 -10.12
C THR A 65 -0.67 14.95 -8.89
N GLN A 66 -1.18 16.19 -8.98
CA GLN A 66 -1.22 17.12 -7.84
C GLN A 66 -2.20 16.66 -6.76
N ILE A 67 -3.36 16.13 -7.13
CA ILE A 67 -4.32 15.52 -6.20
C ILE A 67 -3.68 14.32 -5.49
N LEU A 68 -3.00 13.44 -6.23
CA LEU A 68 -2.30 12.29 -5.68
C LEU A 68 -1.24 12.71 -4.67
N ARG A 69 -0.38 13.68 -5.02
CA ARG A 69 0.64 14.24 -4.11
C ARG A 69 0.02 14.81 -2.84
N LYS A 70 -1.11 15.52 -2.94
CA LYS A 70 -1.86 16.05 -1.80
C LYS A 70 -2.47 14.96 -0.92
N LYS A 71 -2.94 13.85 -1.49
CA LYS A 71 -3.43 12.69 -0.73
C LYS A 71 -2.27 11.99 0.00
N LEU A 72 -1.14 11.78 -0.68
CA LEU A 72 0.04 11.14 -0.12
C LEU A 72 0.68 11.94 1.02
N SER A 73 0.73 13.28 0.91
CA SER A 73 1.26 14.11 1.99
C SER A 73 0.45 13.91 3.27
N ARG A 74 -0.88 13.88 3.20
CA ARG A 74 -1.77 13.62 4.35
C ARG A 74 -1.56 12.24 4.97
N LEU A 75 -1.35 11.21 4.15
CA LEU A 75 -1.06 9.85 4.65
C LEU A 75 0.27 9.79 5.40
N ARG A 76 1.29 10.52 4.94
CA ARG A 76 2.59 10.61 5.62
C ARG A 76 2.54 11.34 6.96
N TYR A 77 1.49 12.11 7.24
CA TYR A 77 1.27 12.82 8.50
C TYR A 77 0.35 12.08 9.49
N ARG A 78 -0.22 10.94 9.11
CA ARG A 78 -1.07 10.14 10.01
C ARG A 78 -0.19 9.34 10.99
N ASP A 79 0.13 9.95 12.13
CA ASP A 79 0.87 9.36 13.26
C ASP A 79 0.05 8.29 14.05
N ASP A 80 -1.25 8.15 13.80
CA ASP A 80 -2.16 7.61 14.84
C ASP A 80 -2.38 6.08 14.84
N TYR A 81 -1.89 5.31 13.88
CA TYR A 81 -2.06 3.84 13.90
C TYR A 81 -0.82 3.07 13.40
N GLY A 82 0.27 3.16 14.17
CA GLY A 82 1.15 2.02 14.46
C GLY A 82 2.15 1.52 13.41
N ILE A 83 2.13 1.94 12.15
CA ILE A 83 3.16 1.52 11.17
C ILE A 83 3.52 2.67 10.21
N PHE A 84 4.61 3.40 10.51
CA PHE A 84 5.75 3.70 9.62
C PHE A 84 6.48 4.97 10.07
N PHE A 85 7.75 4.85 10.49
CA PHE A 85 8.67 5.98 10.69
C PHE A 85 9.83 5.89 9.70
N PRO A 86 10.04 6.85 8.78
CA PRO A 86 11.35 7.09 8.22
C PRO A 86 12.20 7.90 9.24
N PRO A 87 13.52 7.69 9.32
CA PRO A 87 14.35 8.27 10.36
C PRO A 87 14.36 9.80 10.25
N ARG A 88 14.18 10.49 11.38
CA ARG A 88 14.58 11.89 11.50
C ARG A 88 16.07 11.94 11.17
N LYS A 89 16.44 12.60 10.07
CA LYS A 89 17.80 13.13 9.96
C LYS A 89 17.96 14.13 11.10
N VAL A 90 18.75 13.75 12.10
CA VAL A 90 19.31 14.68 13.06
C VAL A 90 20.66 15.09 12.47
N LEU A 91 20.82 16.41 12.32
CA LEU A 91 21.93 17.18 11.72
C LEU A 91 21.82 17.42 10.21
#